data_AF-A0A937CBY3-F1
#
_entry.id   AF-A0A937CBY3-F1
#
_cell.length_a   1.000
_cell.length_b   1.000
_cell.length_c   1.000
_cell.angle_alpha   90.00
_cell.angle_beta   90.00
_cell.angle_gamma   90.00
#
_symmetry.space_group_name_H-M   'P 1'
#
loop_
_entity.id
_entity.type
_entity.pdbx_description
1 polymer ?
#
loop_
_entity_poly.entity_id
_entity_poly.type
_entity_poly.pdbx_seq_one_letter_code
_entity_poly.pdbx_strand_id
1 'polypeptide(L)'
;MIKYLIFCESYRASHPGFLYWLRERNTGGKLDEGIWFQGNEKYAFVGLYDANGGPKRTRSIGLAFTTEDENVKCNFEVAFPEDEEQKKVKFYKQVVKLVGGNLSSGKLRFEKELSATDGFTEAVNFLNTIKPKIDALVKKNNLQQIFITPEKFKNKLQAILQNRI
;
A
#
# COMPACT_ATOMS: atom_id res chain seq x y z
N MET A 1 -8.86 -10.64 10.91
CA MET A 1 -7.70 -9.75 10.85
C MET A 1 -6.48 -10.32 10.12
N ILE A 2 -6.11 -11.58 10.36
CA ILE A 2 -5.00 -12.27 9.67
C ILE A 2 -5.16 -12.32 8.13
N LYS A 3 -6.40 -12.23 7.61
CA LYS A 3 -6.69 -12.36 6.17
C LYS A 3 -5.85 -11.46 5.25
N TYR A 4 -5.60 -10.21 5.62
CA TYR A 4 -4.82 -9.29 4.78
C TYR A 4 -3.34 -9.66 4.77
N LEU A 5 -2.83 -10.15 5.91
CA LEU A 5 -1.46 -10.66 5.99
C LEU A 5 -1.34 -11.97 5.21
N ILE A 6 -2.30 -12.89 5.34
CA ILE A 6 -2.35 -14.12 4.53
C ILE A 6 -2.34 -13.78 3.06
N PHE A 7 -3.15 -12.82 2.62
CA PHE A 7 -3.13 -12.35 1.23
C PHE A 7 -1.73 -11.91 0.79
N CYS A 8 -1.09 -11.02 1.56
CA CYS A 8 0.25 -10.52 1.23
C CYS A 8 1.30 -11.63 1.21
N GLU A 9 1.28 -12.54 2.19
CA GLU A 9 2.24 -13.65 2.28
C GLU A 9 2.01 -14.71 1.21
N SER A 10 0.75 -15.03 0.87
CA SER A 10 0.41 -15.94 -0.23
C SER A 10 0.89 -15.38 -1.58
N TYR A 11 0.71 -14.07 -1.82
CA TYR A 11 1.26 -13.43 -3.02
C TYR A 11 2.79 -13.45 -3.01
N ARG A 12 3.42 -13.13 -1.86
CA ARG A 12 4.88 -13.13 -1.70
C ARG A 12 5.52 -14.51 -1.86
N ALA A 13 4.82 -15.59 -1.52
CA ALA A 13 5.30 -16.95 -1.70
C ALA A 13 5.60 -17.28 -3.18
N SER A 14 4.81 -16.73 -4.11
CA SER A 14 5.04 -16.85 -5.56
C SER A 14 5.83 -15.67 -6.15
N HIS A 15 5.93 -14.56 -5.42
CA HIS A 15 6.63 -13.34 -5.83
C HIS A 15 7.59 -12.88 -4.71
N PRO A 16 8.74 -13.54 -4.49
CA PRO A 16 9.60 -13.28 -3.34
C PRO A 16 10.18 -11.86 -3.28
N GLY A 17 10.18 -11.14 -4.41
CA GLY A 17 10.54 -9.71 -4.48
C GLY A 17 9.42 -8.75 -4.07
N PHE A 18 8.21 -9.23 -3.80
CA PHE A 18 7.11 -8.41 -3.32
C PHE A 18 7.33 -8.03 -1.85
N LEU A 19 7.49 -6.73 -1.62
CA LEU A 19 7.62 -6.14 -0.29
C LEU A 19 6.48 -5.16 -0.08
N TYR A 20 6.04 -5.04 1.18
CA TYR A 20 4.90 -4.21 1.56
C TYR A 20 5.15 -3.54 2.90
N TRP A 21 4.42 -2.45 3.16
CA TRP A 21 4.64 -1.66 4.36
C TRP A 21 3.91 -2.24 5.57
N LEU A 22 4.66 -2.50 6.63
CA LEU A 22 4.16 -3.00 7.91
C LEU A 22 3.92 -1.87 8.92
N ARG A 23 2.96 -2.07 9.82
CA ARG A 23 2.72 -1.20 10.99
C ARG A 23 3.97 -1.11 11.86
N GLU A 24 4.28 0.09 12.35
CA GLU A 24 5.53 0.32 13.11
C GLU A 24 5.37 0.17 14.62
N ARG A 25 4.16 0.37 15.15
CA ARG A 25 3.91 0.48 16.59
C ARG A 25 2.70 -0.32 17.02
N ASN A 26 2.78 -0.94 18.19
CA ASN A 26 1.67 -1.61 18.86
C ASN A 26 0.76 -0.62 19.62
N THR A 27 0.36 0.47 18.98
CA THR A 27 -0.49 1.47 19.65
C THR A 27 -1.87 0.87 19.91
N GLY A 28 -2.21 0.71 21.19
CA GLY A 28 -3.50 0.16 21.63
C GLY A 28 -3.65 -1.35 21.40
N GLY A 29 -2.58 -2.14 21.48
CA GLY A 29 -2.64 -3.61 21.39
C GLY A 29 -2.94 -4.16 19.98
N LYS A 30 -3.02 -3.29 18.97
CA LYS A 30 -3.41 -3.63 17.59
C LYS A 30 -2.55 -4.73 16.95
N LEU A 31 -1.26 -4.80 17.25
CA LEU A 31 -0.41 -5.87 16.72
C LEU A 31 -0.75 -7.21 17.35
N ASP A 32 -1.17 -7.24 18.61
CA ASP A 32 -1.57 -8.45 19.34
C ASP A 32 -2.91 -8.98 18.79
N GLU A 33 -3.80 -8.07 18.40
CA GLU A 33 -5.06 -8.38 17.68
C GLU A 33 -4.84 -8.84 16.23
N GLY A 34 -3.60 -8.77 15.72
CA GLY A 34 -3.28 -9.16 14.34
C GLY A 34 -3.53 -8.08 13.29
N ILE A 35 -3.52 -6.80 13.66
CA ILE A 35 -3.59 -5.65 12.74
C ILE A 35 -2.17 -5.26 12.28
N TRP A 36 -1.67 -5.96 11.26
CA TRP A 36 -0.32 -5.77 10.72
C TRP A 36 -0.16 -4.52 9.85
N PHE A 37 -1.26 -3.89 9.45
CA PHE A 37 -1.30 -2.76 8.54
C PHE A 37 -1.92 -1.53 9.20
N GLN A 38 -1.82 -0.37 8.55
CA GLN A 38 -2.59 0.78 8.99
C GLN A 38 -4.08 0.51 8.79
N GLY A 39 -4.88 0.77 9.83
CA GLY A 39 -6.31 0.49 9.83
C GLY A 39 -6.83 -0.12 11.12
N ASN A 40 -7.82 -0.99 10.98
CA ASN A 40 -8.57 -1.67 12.03
C ASN A 40 -8.98 -3.09 11.56
N GLU A 41 -9.94 -3.71 12.24
CA GLU A 41 -10.36 -5.08 11.95
C GLU A 41 -11.03 -5.26 10.59
N LYS A 42 -11.73 -4.22 10.12
CA LYS A 42 -12.52 -4.21 8.88
C LYS A 42 -11.82 -3.49 7.73
N TYR A 43 -10.68 -2.83 8.00
CA TYR A 43 -9.97 -2.03 7.02
C TYR A 43 -8.46 -2.18 7.17
N ALA A 44 -7.79 -2.41 6.03
CA ALA A 44 -6.33 -2.42 5.97
C ALA A 44 -5.81 -1.66 4.75
N PHE A 45 -4.88 -0.74 5.01
CA PHE A 45 -4.10 -0.08 3.97
C PHE A 45 -2.73 -0.76 3.84
N VAL A 46 -2.51 -1.45 2.72
CA VAL A 46 -1.23 -2.09 2.37
C VAL A 46 -0.42 -1.13 1.52
N GLY A 47 0.59 -0.50 2.11
CA GLY A 47 1.51 0.39 1.39
C GLY A 47 2.44 -0.39 0.48
N LEU A 48 2.51 0.00 -0.80
CA LEU A 48 3.34 -0.67 -1.82
C LEU A 48 4.74 -0.06 -1.97
N TYR A 49 4.95 1.14 -1.39
CA TYR A 49 6.17 1.92 -1.47
C TYR A 49 6.45 2.64 -0.15
N ASP A 50 7.71 2.97 0.09
CA ASP A 50 8.20 3.76 1.20
C ASP A 50 8.16 5.27 0.90
N ALA A 51 7.01 5.76 0.45
CA ALA A 51 6.75 7.18 0.26
C ALA A 51 5.71 7.66 1.27
N ASN A 52 5.85 8.88 1.81
CA ASN A 52 4.95 9.40 2.83
C ASN A 52 3.65 9.95 2.21
N GLY A 53 2.50 9.40 2.61
CA GLY A 53 1.17 9.82 2.16
C GLY A 53 0.64 11.08 2.84
N GLY A 54 1.44 11.72 3.71
CA GLY A 54 1.14 12.99 4.35
C GLY A 54 0.69 12.86 5.81
N PRO A 55 -0.14 13.80 6.31
CA PRO A 55 -0.42 13.95 7.75
C PRO A 55 -1.03 12.71 8.43
N LYS A 56 -1.74 11.88 7.67
CA LYS A 56 -2.36 10.64 8.16
C LYS A 56 -1.37 9.47 8.35
N ARG A 57 -0.07 9.71 8.10
CA ARG A 57 1.03 8.74 8.26
C ARG A 57 0.86 7.44 7.46
N THR A 58 -0.02 7.45 6.46
CA THR A 58 -0.14 6.39 5.46
C THR A 58 1.05 6.43 4.50
N ARG A 59 1.27 5.36 3.75
CA ARG A 59 2.16 5.41 2.59
C ARG A 59 1.44 6.07 1.41
N SER A 60 2.21 6.64 0.49
CA SER A 60 1.64 7.42 -0.62
C SER A 60 0.90 6.59 -1.65
N ILE A 61 1.27 5.33 -1.84
CA ILE A 61 0.67 4.46 -2.85
C ILE A 61 0.40 3.11 -2.18
N GLY A 62 -0.84 2.63 -2.28
CA GLY A 62 -1.26 1.42 -1.60
C GLY A 62 -2.54 0.79 -2.13
N LEU A 63 -2.85 -0.37 -1.57
CA LEU A 63 -4.15 -1.04 -1.72
C LEU A 63 -4.90 -0.93 -0.40
N ALA A 64 -6.11 -0.42 -0.46
CA ALA A 64 -7.02 -0.31 0.67
C ALA A 64 -8.08 -1.41 0.57
N PHE A 65 -8.11 -2.27 1.56
CA PHE A 65 -9.10 -3.35 1.67
C PHE A 65 -10.11 -3.00 2.73
N THR A 66 -11.40 -3.18 2.42
CA THR A 66 -12.49 -3.11 3.40
C THR A 66 -13.27 -4.42 3.38
N THR A 67 -13.54 -5.00 4.54
CA THR A 67 -14.47 -6.13 4.63
C THR A 67 -15.86 -5.64 5.04
N GLU A 68 -16.84 -5.99 4.22
CA GLU A 68 -18.27 -5.83 4.49
C GLU A 68 -18.91 -7.20 4.32
N ASP A 69 -19.36 -7.80 5.42
CA ASP A 69 -19.85 -9.18 5.49
C ASP A 69 -18.86 -10.20 4.90
N GLU A 70 -19.29 -10.96 3.88
CA GLU A 70 -18.46 -11.95 3.18
C GLU A 70 -17.60 -11.32 2.07
N ASN A 71 -17.89 -10.07 1.70
CA ASN A 71 -17.23 -9.37 0.60
C ASN A 71 -15.95 -8.66 1.06
N VAL A 72 -14.97 -8.63 0.16
CA VAL A 72 -13.77 -7.81 0.33
C VAL A 72 -13.75 -6.77 -0.77
N LYS A 73 -13.97 -5.52 -0.41
CA LYS A 73 -13.71 -4.39 -1.30
C LYS A 73 -12.21 -4.13 -1.37
N CYS A 74 -11.71 -3.78 -2.57
CA CYS A 74 -10.35 -3.33 -2.76
C CYS A 74 -10.31 -2.05 -3.59
N ASN A 75 -9.61 -1.05 -3.07
CA ASN A 75 -9.34 0.21 -3.76
C ASN A 75 -7.83 0.38 -3.95
N PHE A 76 -7.43 0.94 -5.09
CA PHE A 76 -6.11 1.50 -5.28
C PHE A 76 -6.11 2.95 -4.83
N GLU A 77 -5.12 3.34 -4.03
CA GLU A 77 -5.04 4.67 -3.47
C GLU A 77 -3.68 5.33 -3.76
N VAL A 78 -3.74 6.63 -4.05
CA VAL A 78 -2.58 7.52 -4.13
C VAL A 78 -2.85 8.73 -3.24
N ALA A 79 -1.95 9.06 -2.32
CA ALA A 79 -2.02 10.24 -1.45
C ALA A 79 -0.63 10.85 -1.27
N PHE A 80 -0.53 12.16 -1.15
CA PHE A 80 0.74 12.85 -0.92
C PHE A 80 0.52 14.19 -0.19
N PRO A 81 1.53 14.72 0.53
CA PRO A 81 1.37 15.97 1.27
C PRO A 81 1.29 17.19 0.35
N GLU A 82 0.80 18.32 0.87
CA GLU A 82 0.64 19.56 0.11
C GLU A 82 1.97 20.16 -0.33
N ASP A 83 2.98 20.06 0.53
CA ASP A 83 4.36 20.52 0.33
C ASP A 83 5.26 19.49 -0.38
N GLU A 84 4.66 18.49 -1.03
CA GLU A 84 5.41 17.46 -1.75
C GLU A 84 6.21 18.04 -2.93
N GLU A 85 7.41 17.50 -3.13
CA GLU A 85 8.29 17.92 -4.22
C GLU A 85 7.59 17.79 -5.59
N GLN A 86 7.67 18.84 -6.42
CA GLN A 86 7.02 18.88 -7.73
C GLN A 86 7.34 17.66 -8.62
N LYS A 87 8.55 17.12 -8.50
CA LYS A 87 8.98 15.90 -9.22
C LYS A 87 8.14 14.69 -8.82
N LYS A 88 7.90 14.48 -7.52
CA LYS A 88 7.04 13.40 -7.01
C LYS A 88 5.58 13.65 -7.34
N VAL A 89 5.10 14.89 -7.25
CA VAL A 89 3.72 15.25 -7.69
C VAL A 89 3.50 14.88 -9.17
N LYS A 90 4.46 15.17 -10.05
CA LYS A 90 4.42 14.75 -11.47
C LYS A 90 4.38 13.23 -11.61
N PHE A 91 5.19 12.50 -10.83
CA PHE A 91 5.17 11.04 -10.79
C PHE A 91 3.80 10.50 -10.33
N TYR A 92 3.23 11.00 -9.24
CA TYR A 92 1.91 10.54 -8.76
C TYR A 92 0.81 10.79 -9.81
N LYS A 93 0.84 11.91 -10.52
CA LYS A 93 -0.08 12.17 -11.65
C LYS A 93 0.10 11.16 -12.79
N GLN A 94 1.34 10.74 -13.09
CA GLN A 94 1.58 9.67 -14.07
C GLN A 94 1.00 8.32 -13.60
N VAL A 95 1.13 8.00 -12.31
CA VAL A 95 0.55 6.78 -11.72
C VAL A 95 -0.98 6.81 -11.78
N VAL A 96 -1.61 7.93 -11.42
CA VAL A 96 -3.07 8.09 -11.52
C VAL A 96 -3.55 7.94 -12.97
N LYS A 97 -2.84 8.54 -13.93
CA LYS A 97 -3.15 8.39 -15.35
C LYS A 97 -2.98 6.94 -15.84
N LEU A 98 -1.96 6.22 -15.36
CA LEU A 98 -1.69 4.82 -15.70
C LEU A 98 -2.87 3.91 -15.33
N VAL A 99 -3.58 4.21 -14.25
CA VAL A 99 -4.78 3.47 -13.83
C VAL A 99 -6.08 4.02 -14.43
N GLY A 100 -5.99 4.91 -15.43
CA GLY A 100 -7.15 5.53 -16.08
C GLY A 100 -7.88 6.56 -15.22
N GLY A 101 -7.25 7.06 -14.16
CA GLY A 101 -7.78 8.12 -13.32
C GLY A 101 -7.34 9.51 -13.74
N ASN A 102 -7.90 10.52 -13.07
CA ASN A 102 -7.44 11.90 -13.17
C ASN A 102 -7.37 12.54 -11.78
N LEU A 103 -6.34 13.35 -11.56
CA LEU A 103 -6.13 14.09 -10.32
C LEU A 103 -6.32 15.58 -10.59
N SER A 104 -7.47 16.14 -10.21
CA SER A 104 -7.75 17.57 -10.37
C SER A 104 -6.74 18.44 -9.62
N SER A 105 -6.56 19.69 -10.07
CA SER A 105 -5.70 20.64 -9.37
C SER A 105 -6.13 20.80 -7.90
N GLY A 106 -5.15 20.83 -6.97
CA GLY A 106 -5.39 20.94 -5.54
C GLY A 106 -5.86 19.66 -4.83
N LYS A 107 -6.16 18.57 -5.54
CA LYS A 107 -6.43 17.28 -4.90
C LYS A 107 -5.11 16.62 -4.50
N LEU A 108 -5.03 16.17 -3.26
CA LEU A 108 -3.86 15.50 -2.67
C LEU A 108 -4.06 13.98 -2.53
N ARG A 109 -5.22 13.47 -2.94
CA ARG A 109 -5.58 12.06 -2.88
C ARG A 109 -6.40 11.65 -4.09
N PHE A 110 -6.20 10.42 -4.51
CA PHE A 110 -6.97 9.70 -5.50
C PHE A 110 -7.25 8.28 -5.01
N GLU A 111 -8.42 7.79 -5.36
CA GLU A 111 -8.88 6.46 -5.01
C GLU A 111 -9.61 5.89 -6.22
N LYS A 112 -9.34 4.63 -6.54
CA LYS A 112 -10.01 3.88 -7.60
C LYS A 112 -10.44 2.54 -7.05
N GLU A 113 -11.74 2.26 -7.12
CA GLU A 113 -12.25 0.93 -6.84
C GLU A 113 -11.70 -0.07 -7.88
N LEU A 114 -11.07 -1.13 -7.37
CA LEU A 114 -10.65 -2.27 -8.18
C LEU A 114 -11.73 -3.36 -8.15
N SER A 115 -12.34 -3.58 -6.98
CA SER A 115 -13.48 -4.48 -6.81
C SER A 115 -14.31 -4.08 -5.59
N ALA A 116 -15.63 -4.26 -5.68
CA ALA A 116 -16.54 -4.14 -4.55
C ALA A 116 -16.68 -5.44 -3.74
N THR A 117 -16.43 -6.61 -4.36
CA THR A 117 -16.72 -7.93 -3.77
C THR A 117 -15.50 -8.86 -3.70
N ASP A 118 -14.67 -8.87 -4.75
CA ASP A 118 -13.57 -9.82 -4.96
C ASP A 118 -12.19 -9.16 -4.87
N GLY A 119 -12.01 -8.37 -3.81
CA GLY A 119 -10.88 -7.47 -3.65
C GLY A 119 -9.52 -8.15 -3.66
N PHE A 120 -9.40 -9.37 -3.15
CA PHE A 120 -8.13 -10.10 -3.20
C PHE A 120 -7.77 -10.54 -4.62
N THR A 121 -8.73 -11.03 -5.39
CA THR A 121 -8.52 -11.42 -6.79
C THR A 121 -8.09 -10.21 -7.62
N GLU A 122 -8.80 -9.08 -7.50
CA GLU A 122 -8.45 -7.88 -8.24
C GLU A 122 -7.15 -7.22 -7.75
N ALA A 123 -6.80 -7.39 -6.47
CA ALA A 123 -5.49 -7.00 -5.98
C ALA A 123 -4.37 -7.82 -6.63
N VAL A 124 -4.53 -9.15 -6.79
CA VAL A 124 -3.55 -9.97 -7.54
C VAL A 124 -3.43 -9.49 -8.98
N ASN A 125 -4.55 -9.27 -9.67
CA ASN A 125 -4.55 -8.75 -11.04
C ASN A 125 -3.81 -7.43 -11.14
N PHE A 126 -4.06 -6.50 -10.21
CA PHE A 126 -3.37 -5.23 -10.14
C PHE A 126 -1.86 -5.40 -9.91
N LEU A 127 -1.47 -6.25 -8.97
CA LEU A 127 -0.06 -6.51 -8.64
C LEU A 127 0.69 -7.17 -9.80
N ASN A 128 0.01 -7.98 -10.62
CA ASN A 128 0.63 -8.64 -11.78
C ASN A 128 0.72 -7.72 -13.00
N THR A 129 -0.24 -6.79 -13.18
CA THR A 129 -0.38 -6.05 -14.44
C THR A 129 -0.03 -4.57 -14.35
N ILE A 130 -0.34 -3.91 -13.24
CA ILE A 130 -0.17 -2.47 -13.06
C ILE A 130 1.06 -2.15 -12.21
N LYS A 131 1.27 -2.86 -11.10
CA LYS A 131 2.40 -2.61 -10.21
C LYS A 131 3.77 -2.63 -10.92
N PRO A 132 4.08 -3.56 -11.86
CA PRO A 132 5.35 -3.52 -12.60
C PRO A 132 5.49 -2.26 -13.48
N LYS A 133 4.38 -1.73 -14.00
CA LYS A 133 4.37 -0.48 -14.78
C LYS A 133 4.62 0.73 -13.88
N ILE A 134 4.09 0.73 -12.64
CA ILE A 134 4.43 1.75 -11.64
C ILE A 134 5.92 1.65 -11.29
N ASP A 135 6.46 0.44 -11.09
CA ASP A 135 7.90 0.25 -10.80
C ASP A 135 8.79 0.78 -11.92
N ALA A 136 8.38 0.60 -13.18
CA ALA A 136 9.05 1.20 -14.34
C ALA A 136 8.98 2.74 -14.31
N LEU A 137 7.85 3.33 -13.90
CA LEU A 137 7.73 4.78 -13.72
C LEU A 137 8.63 5.29 -12.60
N VAL A 138 8.76 4.57 -11.48
CA VAL A 138 9.68 4.92 -10.39
C VAL A 138 11.11 5.01 -10.91
N LYS A 139 11.56 4.00 -11.66
CA LYS A 139 12.89 3.97 -12.27
C LYS A 139 13.08 5.09 -13.30
N LYS A 140 12.12 5.28 -14.22
CA LYS A 140 12.15 6.32 -15.25
C LYS A 140 12.26 7.73 -14.67
N ASN A 141 11.61 7.97 -13.53
CA ASN A 141 11.64 9.28 -12.87
C ASN A 141 12.81 9.43 -11.89
N ASN A 142 13.72 8.46 -11.77
CA ASN A 142 14.80 8.47 -10.78
C ASN A 142 14.26 8.68 -9.34
N LEU A 143 13.29 7.86 -8.94
CA LEU A 143 12.64 7.88 -7.62
C LEU A 143 12.82 6.56 -6.84
N GLN A 144 13.86 5.79 -7.16
CA GLN A 144 14.12 4.45 -6.61
C GLN A 144 14.20 4.41 -5.08
N GLN A 145 14.51 5.55 -4.43
CA GLN A 145 14.51 5.66 -2.98
C GLN A 145 13.15 5.40 -2.32
N ILE A 146 12.04 5.43 -3.08
CA ILE A 146 10.71 5.08 -2.55
C ILE A 146 10.47 3.57 -2.52
N PHE A 147 11.36 2.73 -3.07
CA PHE A 147 11.22 1.29 -2.94
C PHE A 147 11.43 0.88 -1.48
N ILE A 148 10.62 -0.06 -1.01
CA ILE A 148 10.87 -0.75 0.25
C ILE A 148 12.08 -1.66 0.03
N THR A 149 13.13 -1.51 0.84
CA THR A 149 14.30 -2.39 0.75
C THR A 149 14.06 -3.69 1.53
N PRO A 150 14.68 -4.83 1.13
CA PRO A 150 14.58 -6.09 1.87
C PRO A 150 15.02 -5.95 3.33
N GLU A 151 16.11 -5.20 3.56
CA GLU A 151 16.61 -4.92 4.91
C GLU A 151 15.59 -4.15 5.74
N LYS A 152 15.00 -3.08 5.19
CA LYS A 152 13.98 -2.29 5.90
C LYS A 152 12.75 -3.14 6.22
N PHE A 153 12.32 -3.98 5.28
CA PHE A 153 11.21 -4.91 5.48
C PHE A 153 11.52 -5.91 6.60
N LYS A 154 12.70 -6.56 6.55
CA LYS A 154 13.15 -7.53 7.55
C LYS A 154 13.22 -6.91 8.95
N ASN A 155 13.83 -5.73 9.08
CA ASN A 155 13.98 -5.05 10.36
C ASN A 155 12.60 -4.71 10.97
N LYS A 156 11.64 -4.27 10.14
CA LYS A 156 10.26 -4.03 10.60
C LYS A 156 9.56 -5.31 11.02
N LEU A 157 9.68 -6.37 10.22
CA LEU A 157 9.07 -7.66 10.55
C LEU A 157 9.62 -8.19 11.89
N GLN A 158 10.94 -8.16 12.07
CA GLN A 158 11.59 -8.56 13.32
C GLN A 158 11.12 -7.71 14.51
N ALA A 159 11.06 -6.39 14.35
CA ALA A 159 10.56 -5.51 15.40
C ALA A 159 9.12 -5.85 15.81
N ILE A 160 8.23 -6.14 14.86
CA ILE A 160 6.85 -6.55 15.18
C ILE A 160 6.82 -7.88 15.92
N LEU A 161 7.62 -8.85 15.48
CA LEU A 161 7.69 -10.17 16.12
C LEU A 161 8.24 -10.09 17.55
N GLN A 162 9.16 -9.16 17.83
CA GLN A 162 9.71 -8.92 19.16
C GLN A 162 8.74 -8.16 20.08
N ASN A 163 7.94 -7.25 19.54
CA ASN A 163 7.00 -6.39 20.29
C ASN A 163 5.60 -7.01 20.48
N ARG A 164 5.42 -8.28 20.12
CA ARG A 164 4.19 -9.07 20.30
C ARG A 164 4.19 -9.91 21.59
N ILE A 165 5.14 -9.64 22.49
CA ILE A 165 5.35 -10.33 23.77
C ILE A 165 4.84 -9.44 24.90
#